data_AF-A0A382ZGG8-F1
#
_entry.id   AF-A0A382ZGG8-F1
#
_cell.length_a   1.000
_cell.length_b   1.000
_cell.length_c   1.000
_cell.angle_alpha   90.00
_cell.angle_beta   90.00
_cell.angle_gamma   90.00
#
_symmetry.space_group_name_H-M   'P 1'
#
loop_
_entity.id
_entity.type
_entity.pdbx_description
1 polymer ?
#
loop_
_entity_poly.entity_id
_entity_poly.type
_entity_poly.pdbx_seq_one_letter_code
_entity_poly.pdbx_strand_id
1 'polypeptide(L)' 'EADGWPVTTILRGNVVVDNREFKAAAGSGQFIPRKVDAAVTNRPVA' A
#
# COMPACT_ATOMS: atom_id res chain seq x y z
N GLU A 1 -18.63 1.78 -15.59
CA GLU A 1 -17.47 1.06 -16.14
C GLU A 1 -16.24 1.91 -15.85
N ALA A 2 -15.07 1.31 -15.60
CA ALA A 2 -13.85 2.07 -15.37
C ALA A 2 -12.97 2.01 -16.62
N ASP A 3 -12.55 3.16 -17.12
CA ASP A 3 -11.73 3.24 -18.32
C ASP A 3 -10.25 3.36 -17.92
N GLY A 4 -9.51 2.26 -18.10
CA GLY A 4 -8.09 2.16 -17.81
C GLY A 4 -7.77 1.34 -16.55
N TRP A 5 -6.87 0.36 -16.69
CA TRP A 5 -6.35 -0.46 -15.59
C TRP A 5 -4.83 -0.34 -15.52
N PRO A 6 -4.23 -0.41 -14.31
CA PRO A 6 -2.79 -0.41 -14.16
C PRO A 6 -2.18 -1.62 -14.87
N VAL A 7 -1.32 -1.34 -15.86
CA VAL A 7 -0.50 -2.35 -16.54
C VAL A 7 0.76 -2.68 -15.73
N THR A 8 1.21 -1.77 -14.87
CA THR A 8 2.35 -1.99 -13.99
C THR A 8 2.16 -1.24 -12.67
N THR A 9 2.42 -1.90 -11.55
CA THR A 9 2.46 -1.27 -10.22
C THR A 9 3.78 -1.57 -9.55
N ILE A 10 4.43 -0.54 -9.02
CA ILE A 10 5.72 -0.65 -8.32
C ILE A 10 5.51 -0.35 -6.83
N LEU A 11 5.95 -1.26 -5.96
CA LEU A 11 5.98 -1.09 -4.51
C LEU A 11 7.43 -1.17 -4.02
N ARG A 12 7.97 -0.05 -3.53
CA ARG A 12 9.34 0.06 -2.99
C ARG A 12 10.41 -0.54 -3.94
N GLY A 13 10.31 -0.20 -5.23
CA GLY A 13 11.24 -0.68 -6.26
C GLY A 13 10.91 -2.04 -6.88
N ASN A 14 9.93 -2.77 -6.34
CA ASN A 14 9.51 -4.08 -6.85
C ASN A 14 8.27 -3.97 -7.73
N VAL A 15 8.27 -4.60 -8.91
CA VAL A 15 7.05 -4.75 -9.72
C VAL A 15 6.12 -5.76 -9.05
N VAL A 16 4.98 -5.29 -8.55
CA VAL A 16 3.99 -6.11 -7.81
C VAL A 16 2.73 -6.41 -8.63
N VAL A 17 2.45 -5.60 -9.65
CA VAL A 17 1.47 -5.92 -10.70
C VAL A 17 2.15 -5.72 -12.04
N ASP A 18 1.93 -6.65 -12.95
CA ASP A 18 2.38 -6.58 -14.32
C ASP A 18 1.34 -7.23 -15.23
N ASN A 19 0.79 -6.48 -16.18
CA ASN A 19 -0.23 -6.94 -17.13
C ASN A 19 -1.38 -7.73 -16.49
N ARG A 20 -1.95 -7.19 -15.40
CA ARG A 20 -3.06 -7.79 -14.61
C ARG A 20 -2.69 -9.03 -13.79
N GLU A 21 -1.43 -9.44 -13.78
CA GLU A 21 -0.91 -10.46 -12.90
C GLU A 21 -0.39 -9.82 -11.60
N PHE A 22 -0.83 -10.33 -10.45
CA PHE A 22 -0.28 -9.94 -9.15
C PHE A 22 0.92 -10.82 -8.81
N LYS A 23 2.09 -10.20 -8.65
CA LYS A 23 3.39 -10.87 -8.48
C LYS A 23 3.95 -10.81 -7.05
N ALA A 24 3.27 -10.14 -6.11
CA ALA A 24 3.74 -10.04 -4.74
C ALA A 24 3.31 -11.26 -3.89
N ALA A 25 4.06 -11.52 -2.82
CA ALA A 25 3.70 -12.54 -1.82
C ALA A 25 2.91 -11.93 -0.65
N ALA A 26 2.15 -12.77 0.05
CA ALA A 26 1.58 -12.41 1.35
C ALA A 26 2.71 -11.98 2.30
N GLY A 27 2.52 -10.86 3.00
CA GLY A 27 3.54 -10.29 3.89
C GLY A 27 4.60 -9.41 3.20
N SER A 28 4.53 -9.18 1.88
CA SER A 28 5.41 -8.22 1.17
C SER A 28 5.19 -6.75 1.56
N GLY A 29 4.07 -6.47 2.25
CA GLY A 29 3.78 -5.18 2.85
C GLY A 29 4.70 -4.87 4.04
N GLN A 30 4.89 -3.57 4.30
CA GLN A 30 5.61 -3.10 5.48
C GLN A 30 4.74 -2.03 6.14
N PHE A 31 4.60 -2.10 7.46
CA PHE A 31 3.94 -1.05 8.23
C PHE A 31 4.79 0.22 8.20
N ILE A 32 4.20 1.32 7.75
CA ILE A 32 4.84 2.64 7.77
C ILE A 32 4.17 3.46 8.88
N PRO A 33 4.84 3.65 10.03
CA PRO A 33 4.29 4.46 11.11
C PRO A 33 4.15 5.91 10.66
N ARG A 34 3.05 6.57 11.03
CA ARG A 34 2.89 8.01 10.81
C ARG A 34 3.64 8.79 11.89
N LYS A 35 4.15 9.98 11.53
CA LYS A 35 4.69 10.96 12.49
C LYS A 35 3.58 11.71 13.21
N VAL A 36 2.64 10.96 13.76
CA VAL A 36 1.53 11.47 14.57
C VAL A 36 1.66 10.81 15.92
N ASP A 37 1.44 11.57 16.99
CA ASP A 37 1.49 11.03 18.34
C ASP A 37 0.54 9.84 18.47
N ALA A 38 1.02 8.75 19.08
CA ALA A 38 0.25 7.53 19.24
C ALA A 38 -1.06 7.76 20.02
N ALA A 39 -1.09 8.74 20.91
CA ALA A 39 -2.30 9.13 21.63
C ALA A 39 -3.40 9.62 20.69
N VAL A 40 -3.03 10.29 19.59
CA VAL A 40 -3.94 10.81 18.56
C VAL A 40 -4.39 9.71 17.61
N THR A 41 -3.53 8.72 17.31
CA THR A 41 -3.89 7.62 16.40
C THR A 41 -4.74 6.54 17.04
N ASN A 42 -4.61 6.33 18.36
CA ASN A 42 -5.27 5.22 19.06
C ASN A 42 -6.67 5.59 19.60
N ARG A 43 -6.98 6.89 19.71
CA ARG A 43 -8.26 7.41 20.18
C ARG A 43 -8.41 8.89 19.78
N PRO A 44 -9.64 9.42 19.72
CA PRO A 44 -9.85 10.85 19.74
C PRO A 44 -9.18 11.47 20.97
N VAL A 45 -8.35 12.49 20.76
CA VAL A 45 -7.79 13.33 21.84
C VAL A 45 -8.72 14.52 22.09
N ALA A 46 -8.85 14.92 23.35
CA ALA A 46 -9.63 16.08 23.77
C ALA A 46 -8.85 17.39 23.56
#